data_AF-A0A851ERN9-F1
#
_entry.id   AF-A0A851ERN9-F1
#
_cell.length_a   1.000
_cell.length_b   1.000
_cell.length_c   1.000
_cell.angle_alpha   90.00
_cell.angle_beta   90.00
_cell.angle_gamma   90.00
#
_symmetry.space_group_name_H-M   'P 1'
#
loop_
_entity.id
_entity.type
_entity.pdbx_description
1 polymer ?
#
loop_
_entity_poly.entity_id
_entity_poly.type
_entity_poly.pdbx_seq_one_letter_code
_entity_poly.pdbx_strand_id
1 'polypeptide(L)'
;LPTPPARLPYVPRVPPMALLGKVTATTFALERPCCVFDGHADASDAVWLAVAFANASAAFRNPRSRADVPPYKQLPTARSYMTLETAAAAYSCSARSPPVLRVGDDTACRDQGRQDPCNGPLPSPGPYRVKFLLMGCRGPKAETLWSEPILLRRAVSPGTIDPVPTRRGSDVVVIASILASLGAVLAATVLGALGAKVWGSLCHQDLGTDAFARRSYRTHHIPPALPRPVPPGCRCSPPGLCCSAPRPPSPC
;
A
#
# COMPACT_ATOMS: atom_id res chain seq x y z
N LEU A 1 -10.35 56.84 5.00
CA LEU A 1 -10.50 55.77 3.99
C LEU A 1 -9.64 54.59 4.44
N PRO A 2 -10.10 53.33 4.44
CA PRO A 2 -9.23 52.20 4.76
C PRO A 2 -8.05 52.14 3.78
N THR A 3 -6.84 51.92 4.30
CA THR A 3 -5.63 51.75 3.49
C THR A 3 -5.79 50.52 2.60
N PRO A 4 -5.51 50.60 1.28
CA PRO A 4 -5.56 49.43 0.42
C PRO A 4 -4.52 48.39 0.89
N PRO A 5 -4.80 47.07 0.71
CA PRO A 5 -3.84 46.04 1.08
C PRO A 5 -2.57 46.14 0.22
N ALA A 6 -1.43 45.83 0.82
CA ALA A 6 -0.17 45.73 0.10
C ALA A 6 -0.26 44.64 -0.99
N ARG A 7 0.26 44.92 -2.19
CA ARG A 7 0.29 43.95 -3.29
C ARG A 7 1.64 43.26 -3.35
N LEU A 8 1.64 41.96 -3.10
CA LEU A 8 2.83 41.13 -3.09
C LEU A 8 3.06 40.52 -4.48
N PRO A 9 4.30 40.50 -5.00
CA PRO A 9 4.61 40.02 -6.35
C PRO A 9 4.53 38.48 -6.49
N TYR A 10 4.12 37.77 -5.44
CA TYR A 10 3.95 36.32 -5.47
C TYR A 10 2.76 35.92 -6.35
N VAL A 11 2.96 34.91 -7.20
CA VAL A 11 1.92 34.28 -8.01
C VAL A 11 1.72 32.84 -7.52
N PRO A 12 0.56 32.50 -6.92
CA PRO A 12 0.28 31.13 -6.54
C PRO A 12 0.26 30.21 -7.76
N ARG A 13 0.75 28.98 -7.59
CA ARG A 13 0.82 28.01 -8.69
C ARG A 13 0.59 26.59 -8.20
N VAL A 14 0.12 25.75 -9.10
CA VAL A 14 0.10 24.30 -8.88
C VAL A 14 1.56 23.81 -8.85
N PRO A 15 1.95 22.96 -7.89
CA PRO A 15 3.33 22.51 -7.76
C PRO A 15 3.87 21.82 -9.04
N PRO A 16 5.13 22.08 -9.43
CA PRO A 16 5.72 21.47 -10.62
C PRO A 16 5.97 19.96 -10.41
N MET A 17 6.22 19.54 -9.18
CA MET A 17 6.50 18.14 -8.83
C MET A 17 5.37 17.19 -9.21
N ALA A 18 5.73 15.92 -9.47
CA ALA A 18 4.77 14.86 -9.72
C ALA A 18 4.08 14.49 -8.41
N LEU A 19 2.76 14.73 -8.33
CA LEU A 19 1.94 14.40 -7.17
C LEU A 19 0.73 13.59 -7.63
N LEU A 20 0.47 12.47 -6.97
CA LEU A 20 -0.80 11.76 -7.16
C LEU A 20 -1.95 12.68 -6.73
N GLY A 21 -3.01 12.66 -7.55
CA GLY A 21 -4.14 13.56 -7.37
C GLY A 21 -3.74 15.04 -7.39
N LYS A 22 -2.67 15.44 -8.08
CA LYS A 22 -2.27 16.86 -8.20
C LYS A 22 -3.42 17.75 -8.64
N VAL A 23 -4.19 17.26 -9.59
CA VAL A 23 -5.45 17.85 -10.06
C VAL A 23 -6.40 16.69 -10.27
N THR A 24 -7.57 16.76 -9.64
CA THR A 24 -8.65 15.78 -9.74
C THR A 24 -9.86 16.44 -10.41
N ALA A 25 -11.06 15.82 -10.32
CA ALA A 25 -12.28 16.45 -10.84
C ALA A 25 -12.82 17.58 -9.96
N THR A 26 -12.45 17.60 -8.68
CA THR A 26 -13.00 18.55 -7.69
C THR A 26 -11.94 19.18 -6.80
N THR A 27 -10.66 18.82 -6.95
CA THR A 27 -9.57 19.30 -6.10
C THR A 27 -8.31 19.58 -6.90
N PHE A 28 -7.43 20.42 -6.33
CA PHE A 28 -6.06 20.58 -6.82
C PHE A 28 -5.08 20.82 -5.67
N ALA A 29 -3.80 20.51 -5.90
CA ALA A 29 -2.68 20.91 -5.05
C ALA A 29 -2.21 22.31 -5.43
N LEU A 30 -1.93 23.13 -4.43
CA LEU A 30 -1.35 24.46 -4.56
C LEU A 30 -0.04 24.51 -3.78
N GLU A 31 0.97 25.22 -4.28
CA GLU A 31 2.18 25.46 -3.50
C GLU A 31 1.85 26.23 -2.22
N ARG A 32 2.52 25.84 -1.12
CA ARG A 32 2.45 26.60 0.13
C ARG A 32 3.13 27.97 -0.06
N PRO A 33 2.54 29.08 0.40
CA PRO A 33 3.11 30.43 0.24
C PRO A 33 4.19 30.71 1.32
N CYS A 34 5.28 29.93 1.30
CA CYS A 34 6.37 30.03 2.27
C CYS A 34 7.06 31.40 2.20
N CYS A 35 7.24 32.06 3.35
CA CYS A 35 7.87 33.38 3.52
C CYS A 35 7.18 34.54 2.79
N VAL A 36 6.03 34.32 2.14
CA VAL A 36 5.41 35.33 1.27
C VAL A 36 4.92 36.54 2.06
N PHE A 37 4.49 36.33 3.30
CA PHE A 37 3.87 37.35 4.16
C PHE A 37 4.80 37.87 5.26
N ASP A 38 6.08 37.47 5.25
CA ASP A 38 7.05 37.89 6.25
C ASP A 38 7.25 39.41 6.15
N GLY A 39 7.25 40.10 7.30
CA GLY A 39 7.27 41.57 7.35
C GLY A 39 5.93 42.26 7.09
N HIS A 40 4.88 41.51 6.73
CA HIS A 40 3.52 42.04 6.58
C HIS A 40 2.54 41.51 7.64
N ALA A 41 2.79 40.31 8.17
CA ALA A 41 1.92 39.63 9.12
C ALA A 41 2.26 39.90 10.58
N ASP A 42 1.22 40.07 11.39
CA ASP A 42 1.27 40.03 12.85
C ASP A 42 0.90 38.61 13.35
N ALA A 43 1.19 38.30 14.61
CA ALA A 43 0.95 36.97 15.19
C ALA A 43 -0.53 36.54 15.19
N SER A 44 -1.46 37.50 15.22
CA SER A 44 -2.91 37.26 15.20
C SER A 44 -3.50 37.16 13.80
N ASP A 45 -2.72 37.42 12.75
CA ASP A 45 -3.24 37.46 11.39
C ASP A 45 -3.45 36.06 10.82
N ALA A 46 -4.41 35.96 9.91
CA ALA A 46 -4.71 34.76 9.16
C ALA A 46 -4.48 34.98 7.67
N VAL A 47 -3.85 34.01 7.02
CA VAL A 47 -3.78 33.93 5.57
C VAL A 47 -4.93 33.06 5.09
N TRP A 48 -5.61 33.56 4.07
CA TRP A 48 -6.73 32.91 3.42
C TRP A 48 -6.44 32.69 1.94
N LEU A 49 -7.07 31.68 1.36
CA LEU A 49 -7.06 31.45 -0.09
C LEU A 49 -8.40 31.89 -0.69
N ALA A 50 -8.37 32.89 -1.56
CA ALA A 50 -9.50 33.21 -2.43
C ALA A 50 -9.46 32.31 -3.66
N VAL A 51 -10.59 31.70 -3.98
CA VAL A 51 -10.78 30.86 -5.17
C VAL A 51 -11.95 31.40 -5.96
N ALA A 52 -11.71 31.73 -7.24
CA ALA A 52 -12.72 32.29 -8.11
C ALA A 52 -12.72 31.57 -9.46
N PHE A 53 -13.87 31.55 -10.14
CA PHE A 53 -13.87 31.25 -11.57
C PHE A 53 -13.05 32.31 -12.31
N ALA A 54 -12.29 31.90 -13.33
CA ALA A 54 -11.38 32.81 -14.03
C ALA A 54 -12.10 34.02 -14.67
N ASN A 55 -13.36 33.86 -15.08
CA ASN A 55 -14.18 34.94 -15.62
C ASN A 55 -14.76 35.89 -14.54
N ALA A 56 -14.69 35.52 -13.27
CA ALA A 56 -15.20 36.31 -12.14
C ALA A 56 -14.07 36.93 -11.30
N SER A 57 -12.81 36.52 -11.48
CA SER A 57 -11.70 36.94 -10.63
C SER A 57 -11.42 38.46 -10.66
N ALA A 58 -11.68 39.14 -11.80
CA ALA A 58 -11.53 40.59 -11.91
C ALA A 58 -12.57 41.38 -11.11
N ALA A 59 -13.77 40.80 -10.93
CA ALA A 59 -14.86 41.41 -10.16
C ALA A 59 -14.77 41.07 -8.66
N PHE A 60 -13.91 40.13 -8.26
CA PHE A 60 -13.74 39.75 -6.87
C PHE A 60 -13.40 40.96 -5.99
N ARG A 61 -14.04 41.02 -4.82
CA ARG A 61 -13.79 42.05 -3.80
C ARG A 61 -13.33 41.35 -2.54
N ASN A 62 -12.23 41.84 -1.97
CA ASN A 62 -11.71 41.28 -0.73
C ASN A 62 -12.71 41.51 0.40
N PRO A 63 -13.04 40.48 1.20
CA PRO A 63 -13.86 40.66 2.39
C PRO A 63 -13.17 41.61 3.37
N ARG A 64 -13.95 42.38 4.13
CA ARG A 64 -13.41 43.33 5.13
C ARG A 64 -13.16 42.67 6.47
N SER A 65 -13.85 41.56 6.72
CA SER A 65 -13.75 40.78 7.94
C SER A 65 -14.00 39.30 7.64
N ARG A 66 -13.71 38.42 8.62
CA ARG A 66 -14.05 36.99 8.53
C ARG A 66 -15.56 36.75 8.34
N ALA A 67 -16.41 37.60 8.93
CA ALA A 67 -17.86 37.49 8.81
C ALA A 67 -18.39 37.79 7.39
N ASP A 68 -17.63 38.55 6.60
CA ASP A 68 -17.97 38.86 5.20
C ASP A 68 -17.58 37.73 4.24
N VAL A 69 -16.89 36.69 4.71
CA VAL A 69 -16.52 35.55 3.89
C VAL A 69 -17.77 34.71 3.63
N PRO A 70 -18.23 34.59 2.37
CA PRO A 70 -19.44 33.83 2.09
C PRO A 70 -19.22 32.34 2.34
N PRO A 71 -20.26 31.62 2.81
CA PRO A 71 -20.19 30.17 2.97
C PRO A 71 -19.97 29.48 1.62
N TYR A 72 -19.31 28.32 1.66
CA TYR A 72 -18.99 27.53 0.46
C TYR A 72 -20.20 27.27 -0.45
N LYS A 73 -21.41 27.10 0.12
CA LYS A 73 -22.66 26.88 -0.64
C LYS A 73 -23.01 28.00 -1.63
N GLN A 74 -22.51 29.21 -1.39
CA GLN A 74 -22.72 30.35 -2.30
C GLN A 74 -21.75 30.35 -3.47
N LEU A 75 -20.75 29.47 -3.52
CA LEU A 75 -19.79 29.40 -4.64
C LEU A 75 -20.44 29.36 -6.03
N PRO A 76 -21.51 28.58 -6.29
CA PRO A 76 -22.13 28.54 -7.61
C PRO A 76 -22.71 29.89 -8.06
N THR A 77 -23.26 30.69 -7.13
CA THR A 77 -23.89 31.98 -7.42
C THR A 77 -22.90 33.14 -7.33
N ALA A 78 -22.10 33.19 -6.25
CA ALA A 78 -21.07 34.21 -6.02
C ALA A 78 -19.85 34.07 -6.94
N ARG A 79 -19.72 32.93 -7.64
CA ARG A 79 -18.60 32.60 -8.55
C ARG A 79 -17.21 32.66 -7.90
N SER A 80 -17.16 32.76 -6.58
CA SER A 80 -15.95 32.82 -5.78
C SER A 80 -16.26 32.49 -4.33
N TYR A 81 -15.24 32.05 -3.60
CA TYR A 81 -15.29 31.83 -2.16
C TYR A 81 -13.89 31.99 -1.56
N MET A 82 -13.81 32.03 -0.24
CA MET A 82 -12.55 32.08 0.49
C MET A 82 -12.46 30.88 1.44
N THR A 83 -11.28 30.29 1.54
CA THR A 83 -11.05 29.05 2.27
C THR A 83 -9.62 28.96 2.82
N LEU A 84 -9.28 27.84 3.47
CA LEU A 84 -7.96 27.59 4.06
C LEU A 84 -7.49 28.71 4.99
N GLU A 85 -8.38 29.17 5.88
CA GLU A 85 -8.03 30.09 6.98
C GLU A 85 -6.91 29.46 7.82
N THR A 86 -5.71 30.02 7.71
CA THR A 86 -4.51 29.49 8.34
C THR A 86 -3.77 30.61 9.05
N ALA A 87 -3.33 30.40 10.29
CA ALA A 87 -2.51 31.37 11.00
C ALA A 87 -1.27 31.74 10.17
N ALA A 88 -0.97 33.03 10.02
CA ALA A 88 0.11 33.49 9.14
C ALA A 88 1.48 32.87 9.48
N ALA A 89 1.73 32.61 10.78
CA ALA A 89 2.94 31.97 11.26
C ALA A 89 3.19 30.56 10.66
N ALA A 90 2.15 29.84 10.23
CA ALA A 90 2.28 28.54 9.57
C ALA A 90 2.93 28.63 8.17
N TYR A 91 3.02 29.83 7.60
CA TYR A 91 3.67 30.10 6.33
C TYR A 91 5.00 30.84 6.46
N SER A 92 5.50 31.03 7.68
CA SER A 92 6.85 31.56 7.91
C SER A 92 7.93 30.64 7.32
N CYS A 93 9.11 31.18 7.02
CA CYS A 93 10.24 30.39 6.51
C CYS A 93 10.65 29.22 7.40
N SER A 94 10.53 29.37 8.72
CA SER A 94 10.93 28.37 9.70
C SER A 94 9.85 27.31 9.96
N ALA A 95 8.61 27.54 9.49
CA ALA A 95 7.51 26.62 9.71
C ALA A 95 7.71 25.29 8.96
N ARG A 96 7.71 24.18 9.70
CA ARG A 96 7.59 22.83 9.15
C ARG A 96 6.13 22.54 8.84
N SER A 97 5.78 22.51 7.57
CA SER A 97 4.44 22.14 7.10
C SER A 97 4.55 21.42 5.75
N PRO A 98 3.50 20.69 5.33
CA PRO A 98 3.46 20.09 4.01
C PRO A 98 3.79 21.14 2.92
N PRO A 99 4.53 20.76 1.87
CA PRO A 99 4.92 21.71 0.82
C PRO A 99 3.73 22.19 -0.02
N VAL A 100 2.57 21.56 0.14
CA VAL A 100 1.38 21.78 -0.67
C VAL A 100 0.14 21.96 0.19
N LEU A 101 -0.76 22.81 -0.28
CA LEU A 101 -2.12 22.96 0.20
C LEU A 101 -3.06 22.18 -0.72
N ARG A 102 -4.03 21.48 -0.16
CA ARG A 102 -5.08 20.81 -0.93
C ARG A 102 -6.31 21.70 -0.94
N VAL A 103 -6.75 22.10 -2.13
CA VAL A 103 -7.94 22.94 -2.31
C VAL A 103 -9.11 22.04 -2.69
N GLY A 104 -10.19 22.16 -1.92
CA GLY A 104 -11.44 21.45 -2.13
C GLY A 104 -11.53 20.04 -1.53
N ASP A 105 -10.68 19.70 -0.57
CA ASP A 105 -10.59 18.34 -0.01
C ASP A 105 -11.55 18.05 1.15
N ASP A 106 -12.27 19.06 1.67
CA ASP A 106 -13.25 18.88 2.75
C ASP A 106 -14.62 18.51 2.16
N THR A 107 -14.89 17.21 2.03
CA THR A 107 -16.18 16.70 1.51
C THR A 107 -17.37 16.99 2.41
N ALA A 108 -17.14 17.23 3.71
CA ALA A 108 -18.20 17.60 4.67
C ALA A 108 -18.75 19.01 4.44
N CYS A 109 -18.08 19.85 3.62
CA CYS A 109 -18.62 21.15 3.22
C CYS A 109 -19.95 21.06 2.45
N ARG A 110 -20.32 19.87 1.94
CA ARG A 110 -21.61 19.64 1.26
C ARG A 110 -22.79 19.54 2.22
N ASP A 111 -22.55 19.41 3.52
CA ASP A 111 -23.60 19.20 4.51
C ASP A 111 -24.50 20.44 4.65
N GLN A 112 -25.81 20.22 4.64
CA GLN A 112 -26.82 21.28 4.51
C GLN A 112 -26.84 22.28 5.68
N GLY A 113 -26.27 21.96 6.85
CA GLY A 113 -26.22 22.83 8.03
C GLY A 113 -25.00 23.75 8.15
N ARG A 114 -23.90 23.51 7.43
CA ARG A 114 -22.64 24.26 7.63
C ARG A 114 -22.76 25.70 7.12
N GLN A 115 -22.45 26.66 8.00
CA GLN A 115 -22.49 28.11 7.73
C GLN A 115 -21.08 28.74 7.70
N ASP A 116 -20.09 28.11 8.32
CA ASP A 116 -18.71 28.63 8.32
C ASP A 116 -18.01 28.48 6.96
N PRO A 117 -17.04 29.34 6.65
CA PRO A 117 -16.14 29.15 5.51
C PRO A 117 -15.48 27.75 5.52
N CYS A 118 -15.34 27.15 4.35
CA CYS A 118 -15.07 25.71 4.23
C CYS A 118 -14.22 25.39 2.99
N ASN A 119 -13.40 24.34 3.03
CA ASN A 119 -12.55 23.91 1.91
C ASN A 119 -13.25 22.89 1.00
N GLY A 120 -14.43 23.27 0.52
CA GLY A 120 -15.33 22.33 -0.15
C GLY A 120 -14.95 21.99 -1.59
N PRO A 121 -15.37 20.82 -2.13
CA PRO A 121 -14.96 20.36 -3.45
C PRO A 121 -15.38 21.33 -4.55
N LEU A 122 -14.52 21.55 -5.53
CA LEU A 122 -14.83 22.45 -6.63
C LEU A 122 -15.92 21.86 -7.53
N PRO A 123 -16.95 22.64 -7.90
CA PRO A 123 -18.18 22.10 -8.49
C PRO A 123 -18.07 21.74 -9.98
N SER A 124 -17.01 22.16 -10.66
CA SER A 124 -16.87 22.00 -12.11
C SER A 124 -15.40 21.95 -12.53
N PRO A 125 -15.09 21.65 -13.80
CA PRO A 125 -13.71 21.69 -14.30
C PRO A 125 -13.03 23.08 -14.27
N GLY A 126 -13.76 24.16 -13.97
CA GLY A 126 -13.23 25.52 -14.01
C GLY A 126 -13.28 26.14 -15.41
N PRO A 127 -12.32 27.01 -15.78
CA PRO A 127 -11.06 27.30 -15.09
C PRO A 127 -11.22 28.15 -13.81
N TYR A 128 -10.35 27.91 -12.83
CA TYR A 128 -10.26 28.67 -11.58
C TYR A 128 -8.99 29.52 -11.54
N ARG A 129 -9.04 30.66 -10.82
CA ARG A 129 -7.85 31.41 -10.41
C ARG A 129 -7.87 31.54 -8.90
N VAL A 130 -6.68 31.61 -8.30
CA VAL A 130 -6.54 31.78 -6.85
C VAL A 130 -5.58 32.91 -6.49
N LYS A 131 -5.80 33.51 -5.33
CA LYS A 131 -4.84 34.42 -4.69
C LYS A 131 -4.88 34.21 -3.18
N PHE A 132 -3.78 34.53 -2.50
CA PHE A 132 -3.77 34.57 -1.05
C PHE A 132 -4.07 35.97 -0.55
N LEU A 133 -4.76 36.05 0.59
CA LEU A 133 -5.12 37.28 1.27
C LEU A 133 -4.71 37.18 2.74
N LEU A 134 -3.87 38.12 3.19
CA LEU A 134 -3.54 38.28 4.60
C LEU A 134 -4.60 39.18 5.25
N MET A 135 -5.33 38.62 6.21
CA MET A 135 -6.40 39.27 6.96
C MET A 135 -5.98 39.46 8.40
N GLY A 136 -6.04 40.70 8.88
CA GLY A 136 -5.93 41.03 10.30
C GLY A 136 -7.27 41.46 10.89
N CYS A 137 -7.29 41.82 12.18
CA CYS A 137 -8.52 42.24 12.87
C CYS A 137 -9.19 43.49 12.26
N ARG A 138 -8.42 44.32 11.54
CA ARG A 138 -8.90 45.54 10.87
C ARG A 138 -9.15 45.33 9.37
N GLY A 139 -9.12 44.09 8.90
CA GLY A 139 -9.37 43.70 7.51
C GLY A 139 -8.11 43.34 6.73
N PRO A 140 -8.16 43.40 5.37
CA PRO A 140 -7.10 42.90 4.53
C PRO A 140 -5.84 43.78 4.62
N LYS A 141 -4.69 43.17 4.92
CA LYS A 141 -3.39 43.83 5.06
C LYS A 141 -2.53 43.69 3.81
N ALA A 142 -2.54 42.51 3.18
CA ALA A 142 -1.76 42.22 1.98
C ALA A 142 -2.46 41.17 1.11
N GLU A 143 -2.20 41.20 -0.20
CA GLU A 143 -2.71 40.23 -1.16
C GLU A 143 -1.64 39.85 -2.19
N THR A 144 -1.71 38.62 -2.70
CA THR A 144 -0.84 38.18 -3.80
C THR A 144 -1.48 38.48 -5.15
N LEU A 145 -0.70 38.30 -6.22
CA LEU A 145 -1.25 38.26 -7.57
C LEU A 145 -2.16 37.03 -7.75
N TRP A 146 -3.06 37.09 -8.74
CA TRP A 146 -3.86 35.94 -9.15
C TRP A 146 -3.00 34.92 -9.90
N SER A 147 -3.15 33.64 -9.56
CA SER A 147 -2.55 32.51 -10.29
C SER A 147 -2.95 32.51 -11.76
N GLU A 148 -2.19 31.80 -12.59
CA GLU A 148 -2.69 31.36 -13.90
C GLU A 148 -3.95 30.49 -13.77
N PRO A 149 -4.78 30.40 -14.83
CA PRO A 149 -5.96 29.55 -14.84
C PRO A 149 -5.64 28.07 -14.55
N ILE A 150 -6.33 27.50 -13.57
CA ILE A 150 -6.23 26.11 -13.15
C ILE A 150 -7.45 25.36 -13.69
N LEU A 151 -7.21 24.39 -14.57
CA LEU A 151 -8.23 23.50 -15.12
C LEU A 151 -8.23 22.18 -14.37
N LEU A 152 -9.40 21.77 -13.87
CA LEU A 152 -9.58 20.47 -13.24
C LEU A 152 -9.85 19.38 -14.28
N ARG A 153 -9.69 18.13 -13.86
CA ARG A 153 -10.03 16.99 -14.73
C ARG A 153 -11.54 16.91 -14.89
N ARG A 154 -12.02 16.42 -16.04
CA ARG A 154 -13.43 16.05 -16.17
C ARG A 154 -13.64 14.70 -15.53
N ALA A 155 -14.61 14.60 -14.62
CA ALA A 155 -15.11 13.30 -14.20
C ALA A 155 -15.82 12.65 -15.38
N VAL A 156 -15.54 11.37 -15.61
CA VAL A 156 -16.34 10.53 -16.52
C VAL A 156 -17.61 10.15 -15.77
N SER A 157 -18.77 10.31 -16.42
CA SER A 157 -20.04 9.92 -15.81
C SER A 157 -20.03 8.41 -15.54
N PRO A 158 -20.42 7.94 -14.34
CA PRO A 158 -20.45 6.51 -14.04
C PRO A 158 -21.29 5.70 -15.05
N GLY A 159 -22.37 6.27 -15.58
CA GLY A 159 -23.21 5.63 -16.61
C GLY A 159 -22.57 5.52 -18.01
N THR A 160 -21.39 6.10 -18.22
CA THR A 160 -20.58 5.94 -19.44
C THR A 160 -19.39 5.01 -19.26
N ILE A 161 -19.17 4.54 -18.02
CA ILE A 161 -18.19 3.50 -17.74
C ILE A 161 -18.85 2.19 -18.16
N ASP A 162 -18.33 1.54 -19.20
CA ASP A 162 -18.71 0.18 -19.52
C ASP A 162 -18.32 -0.73 -18.34
N PRO A 163 -19.29 -1.28 -17.58
CA PRO A 163 -18.98 -2.16 -16.45
C PRO A 163 -18.60 -3.57 -16.92
N VAL A 164 -18.72 -3.86 -18.22
CA VAL A 164 -18.25 -5.12 -18.78
C VAL A 164 -16.75 -5.18 -18.51
N PRO A 165 -16.25 -6.25 -17.86
CA PRO A 165 -14.84 -6.39 -17.59
C PRO A 165 -14.13 -6.58 -18.93
N THR A 166 -13.72 -5.47 -19.54
CA THR A 166 -12.86 -5.46 -20.71
C THR A 166 -11.55 -6.09 -20.26
N ARG A 167 -11.43 -7.38 -20.57
CA ARG A 167 -10.21 -8.19 -20.48
C ARG A 167 -9.81 -8.46 -19.03
N ARG A 168 -9.99 -9.70 -18.57
CA ARG A 168 -9.27 -10.21 -17.38
C ARG A 168 -7.80 -9.85 -17.58
N GLY A 169 -7.27 -8.95 -16.74
CA GLY A 169 -5.83 -8.68 -16.72
C GLY A 169 -5.12 -10.02 -16.54
N SER A 170 -4.07 -10.26 -17.33
CA SER A 170 -3.26 -11.48 -17.23
C SER A 170 -2.90 -11.79 -15.78
N ASP A 171 -2.70 -10.75 -14.97
CA ASP A 171 -2.38 -10.83 -13.55
C ASP A 171 -3.45 -11.53 -12.70
N VAL A 172 -4.74 -11.28 -12.94
CA VAL A 172 -5.84 -11.94 -12.22
C VAL A 172 -5.87 -13.44 -12.55
N VAL A 173 -5.59 -13.80 -13.80
CA VAL A 173 -5.50 -15.20 -14.24
C VAL A 173 -4.29 -15.89 -13.60
N VAL A 174 -3.14 -15.19 -13.54
CA VAL A 174 -1.93 -15.70 -12.90
C VAL A 174 -2.18 -15.93 -11.40
N ILE A 175 -2.72 -14.95 -10.68
CA ILE A 175 -3.03 -15.08 -9.25
C ILE A 175 -4.02 -16.23 -9.00
N ALA A 176 -5.08 -16.33 -9.80
CA ALA A 176 -6.05 -17.42 -9.66
C ALA A 176 -5.41 -18.80 -9.90
N SER A 177 -4.49 -18.92 -10.86
CA SER A 177 -3.78 -20.17 -11.12
C SER A 177 -2.82 -20.57 -9.98
N ILE A 178 -2.13 -19.59 -9.39
CA ILE A 178 -1.24 -19.80 -8.23
C ILE A 178 -2.06 -20.25 -7.01
N LEU A 179 -3.18 -19.57 -6.72
CA LEU A 179 -4.03 -19.94 -5.59
C LEU A 179 -4.68 -21.32 -5.80
N ALA A 180 -5.14 -21.63 -7.01
CA ALA A 180 -5.73 -22.93 -7.33
C ALA A 180 -4.71 -24.07 -7.19
N SER A 181 -3.48 -23.88 -7.69
CA SER A 181 -2.41 -24.88 -7.57
C SER A 181 -1.97 -25.09 -6.13
N LEU A 182 -1.75 -24.01 -5.36
CA LEU A 182 -1.43 -24.11 -3.93
C LEU A 182 -2.54 -24.81 -3.16
N GLY A 183 -3.80 -24.45 -3.43
CA GLY A 183 -4.97 -25.09 -2.82
C GLY A 183 -5.07 -26.58 -3.13
N ALA A 184 -4.81 -26.99 -4.38
CA ALA A 184 -4.82 -28.40 -4.78
C ALA A 184 -3.70 -29.20 -4.08
N VAL A 185 -2.49 -28.64 -3.98
CA VAL A 185 -1.37 -29.28 -3.26
C VAL A 185 -1.70 -29.42 -1.77
N LEU A 186 -2.28 -28.38 -1.15
CA LEU A 186 -2.67 -28.41 0.25
C LEU A 186 -3.77 -29.46 0.51
N ALA A 187 -4.77 -29.54 -0.38
CA ALA A 187 -5.82 -30.55 -0.28
C ALA A 187 -5.27 -31.97 -0.42
N ALA A 188 -4.37 -32.20 -1.39
CA ALA A 188 -3.75 -33.51 -1.60
C ALA A 188 -2.91 -33.95 -0.40
N THR A 189 -2.14 -33.04 0.20
CA THR A 189 -1.32 -33.37 1.40
C THR A 189 -2.20 -33.69 2.61
N VAL A 190 -3.29 -32.93 2.83
CA VAL A 190 -4.25 -33.20 3.92
C VAL A 190 -4.95 -34.54 3.71
N LEU A 191 -5.46 -34.81 2.50
CA LEU A 191 -6.09 -36.09 2.17
C LEU A 191 -5.12 -37.27 2.31
N GLY A 192 -3.87 -37.10 1.88
CA GLY A 192 -2.82 -38.11 2.05
C GLY A 192 -2.51 -38.40 3.52
N ALA A 193 -2.39 -37.35 4.35
CA ALA A 193 -2.15 -37.49 5.79
C ALA A 193 -3.32 -38.17 6.52
N LEU A 194 -4.57 -37.81 6.17
CA LEU A 194 -5.77 -38.44 6.72
C LEU A 194 -5.87 -39.91 6.28
N GLY A 195 -5.62 -40.20 5.00
CA GLY A 195 -5.61 -41.56 4.47
C GLY A 195 -4.55 -42.44 5.13
N ALA A 196 -3.33 -41.92 5.32
CA ALA A 196 -2.26 -42.63 6.03
C ALA A 196 -2.62 -42.89 7.50
N LYS A 197 -3.31 -41.96 8.18
CA LYS A 197 -3.76 -42.12 9.56
C LYS A 197 -4.89 -43.14 9.70
N VAL A 198 -5.85 -43.14 8.76
CA VAL A 198 -6.95 -44.11 8.71
C VAL A 198 -6.42 -45.50 8.37
N TRP A 199 -5.54 -45.62 7.38
CA TRP A 199 -4.89 -46.88 7.01
C TRP A 199 -4.02 -47.43 8.14
N GLY A 200 -3.22 -46.58 8.79
CA GLY A 200 -2.44 -46.95 9.98
C GLY A 200 -3.32 -47.42 11.15
N SER A 201 -4.52 -46.84 11.32
CA SER A 201 -5.48 -47.26 12.35
C SER A 201 -6.15 -48.60 12.02
N LEU A 202 -6.43 -48.88 10.75
CA LEU A 202 -7.00 -50.16 10.29
C LEU A 202 -5.97 -51.28 10.34
N CYS A 203 -4.73 -51.04 9.89
CA CYS A 203 -3.66 -52.03 9.96
C CYS A 203 -3.17 -52.32 11.39
N HIS A 204 -3.42 -51.44 12.37
CA HIS A 204 -3.11 -51.71 13.78
C HIS A 204 -4.21 -52.50 14.51
N GLN A 205 -5.42 -52.63 13.95
CA GLN A 205 -6.50 -53.39 14.57
C GLN A 205 -6.59 -54.86 14.13
N ASP A 206 -5.86 -55.30 13.09
CA ASP A 206 -5.91 -56.69 12.58
C ASP A 206 -4.63 -57.52 12.80
N LEU A 207 -3.85 -57.22 13.85
CA LEU A 207 -2.81 -58.12 14.37
C LEU A 207 -3.10 -58.57 15.81
N GLY A 208 -4.38 -58.69 16.15
CA GLY A 208 -4.88 -59.33 17.35
C GLY A 208 -5.37 -60.74 17.07
N THR A 209 -4.49 -61.66 16.66
CA THR A 209 -4.74 -63.11 16.82
C THR A 209 -3.41 -63.86 16.85
N ASP A 210 -3.30 -64.74 17.83
CA ASP A 210 -2.11 -65.43 18.30
C ASP A 210 -1.15 -65.93 17.22
N ALA A 211 0.09 -65.46 17.28
CA ALA A 211 1.23 -66.25 16.84
C ALA A 211 2.42 -65.93 17.75
N PHE A 212 2.70 -66.89 18.65
CA PHE A 212 3.91 -66.95 19.47
C PHE A 212 5.15 -66.55 18.67
N ALA A 213 5.64 -65.32 18.85
CA ALA A 213 6.98 -64.92 18.42
C ALA A 213 8.00 -65.54 19.39
N ARG A 214 8.25 -66.84 19.22
CA ARG A 214 9.36 -67.57 19.84
C ARG A 214 10.65 -66.81 19.51
N ARG A 215 11.29 -66.26 20.55
CA ARG A 215 12.60 -65.61 20.48
C ARG A 215 13.62 -66.61 19.92
N SER A 216 13.86 -66.60 18.62
CA SER A 216 14.77 -67.54 17.97
C SER A 216 16.21 -67.07 18.19
N TYR A 217 16.86 -67.66 19.19
CA TYR A 217 18.30 -67.53 19.37
C TYR A 217 19.02 -68.06 18.12
N ARG A 218 19.87 -67.21 17.55
CA ARG A 218 20.63 -67.46 16.32
C ARG A 218 21.92 -68.18 16.68
N THR A 219 21.96 -69.49 16.54
CA THR A 219 23.20 -70.28 16.63
C THR A 219 23.87 -70.34 15.26
N HIS A 220 25.14 -69.94 15.18
CA HIS A 220 25.92 -69.93 13.94
C HIS A 220 26.32 -71.37 13.57
N HIS A 221 25.86 -71.85 12.42
CA HIS A 221 26.29 -73.14 11.86
C HIS A 221 27.67 -73.00 11.18
N ILE A 222 28.55 -73.95 11.50
CA ILE A 222 29.87 -74.17 10.88
C ILE A 222 29.66 -74.77 9.47
N PRO A 223 30.38 -74.33 8.42
CA PRO A 223 30.17 -74.82 7.06
C PRO A 223 30.73 -76.24 6.86
N PRO A 224 30.03 -77.13 6.12
CA PRO A 224 30.59 -78.41 5.70
C PRO A 224 31.59 -78.23 4.53
N ALA A 225 32.62 -79.08 4.53
CA ALA A 225 33.73 -79.07 3.56
C ALA A 225 33.29 -79.45 2.13
N LEU A 226 33.92 -78.79 1.15
CA LEU A 226 33.81 -79.04 -0.29
C LEU A 226 34.46 -80.37 -0.70
N PRO A 227 33.79 -81.22 -1.50
CA PRO A 227 34.45 -82.28 -2.26
C PRO A 227 35.16 -81.71 -3.50
N ARG A 228 36.45 -82.05 -3.68
CA ARG A 228 37.28 -81.70 -4.85
C ARG A 228 36.96 -82.59 -6.07
N PRO A 229 37.01 -82.06 -7.31
CA PRO A 229 37.23 -82.85 -8.53
C PRO A 229 38.72 -83.26 -8.69
N VAL A 230 38.97 -84.45 -9.25
CA VAL A 230 40.32 -85.06 -9.49
C VAL A 230 40.79 -84.78 -10.95
N PRO A 231 42.05 -85.04 -11.36
CA PRO A 231 43.03 -84.04 -11.81
C PRO A 231 43.39 -84.19 -13.32
N PRO A 232 44.40 -83.47 -13.84
CA PRO A 232 45.67 -84.17 -14.08
C PRO A 232 46.91 -83.31 -13.78
N GLY A 233 47.98 -83.93 -13.29
CA GLY A 233 49.30 -83.27 -13.26
C GLY A 233 50.24 -83.67 -12.13
N CYS A 234 50.80 -84.88 -12.26
CA CYS A 234 52.17 -85.26 -11.93
C CYS A 234 52.78 -85.05 -10.52
N ARG A 235 52.96 -86.23 -9.90
CA ARG A 235 54.18 -86.80 -9.33
C ARG A 235 54.57 -86.53 -7.87
N CYS A 236 54.80 -87.67 -7.23
CA CYS A 236 55.22 -87.94 -5.86
C CYS A 236 56.71 -87.66 -5.62
N SER A 237 57.07 -87.30 -4.38
CA SER A 237 57.99 -88.04 -3.49
C SER A 237 58.40 -87.23 -2.23
N PRO A 238 58.88 -87.89 -1.14
CA PRO A 238 58.70 -87.49 0.27
C PRO A 238 60.05 -87.13 0.97
N PRO A 239 60.24 -87.25 2.32
CA PRO A 239 59.42 -86.89 3.50
C PRO A 239 60.15 -85.89 4.42
N GLY A 240 59.43 -85.23 5.34
CA GLY A 240 60.12 -84.50 6.43
C GLY A 240 59.22 -83.65 7.33
N LEU A 241 59.00 -84.17 8.55
CA LEU A 241 58.81 -83.46 9.82
C LEU A 241 57.70 -82.40 10.00
N CYS A 242 56.73 -82.81 10.83
CA CYS A 242 56.08 -82.11 11.94
C CYS A 242 56.06 -80.57 11.96
N CYS A 243 54.87 -80.00 12.19
CA CYS A 243 54.53 -79.44 13.51
C CYS A 243 53.03 -79.07 13.61
N SER A 244 52.33 -79.93 14.35
CA SER A 244 51.40 -79.65 15.46
C SER A 244 50.75 -78.25 15.58
N ALA A 245 49.41 -78.22 15.67
CA ALA A 245 48.71 -77.88 16.91
C ALA A 245 47.20 -78.20 16.85
N PRO A 246 46.61 -78.76 17.93
CA PRO A 246 45.17 -79.05 18.11
C PRO A 246 44.48 -77.86 18.81
N ARG A 247 43.16 -77.64 18.78
CA ARG A 247 42.04 -78.40 19.39
C ARG A 247 40.75 -77.64 19.00
N PRO A 248 39.56 -78.25 18.93
CA PRO A 248 38.72 -78.33 20.13
C PRO A 248 37.92 -79.64 20.17
N PRO A 249 37.18 -79.94 21.24
CA PRO A 249 35.75 -79.63 21.17
C PRO A 249 35.08 -79.29 22.51
N SER A 250 33.94 -78.64 22.35
CA SER A 250 32.78 -78.49 23.23
C SER A 250 32.11 -79.84 23.57
N PRO A 251 30.86 -79.85 24.07
CA PRO A 251 30.28 -79.22 25.26
C PRO A 251 29.52 -80.27 26.11
N CYS A 252 28.91 -79.84 27.23
CA CYS A 252 27.50 -80.08 27.53
C CYS A 252 26.98 -78.82 28.24
#